data_AF-A0A9W7B5W1-F1
#
_entry.id   AF-A0A9W7B5W1-F1
#
_cell.length_a   1.000
_cell.length_b   1.000
_cell.length_c   1.000
_cell.angle_alpha   90.00
_cell.angle_beta   90.00
_cell.angle_gamma   90.00
#
_symmetry.space_group_name_H-M   'P 1'
#
loop_
_entity.id
_entity.type
_entity.pdbx_description
1 polymer ?
#
loop_
_entity_poly.entity_id
_entity_poly.type
_entity_poly.pdbx_seq_one_letter_code
_entity_poly.pdbx_strand_id
1 'polypeptide(L)'
;SGKYSAIASETCIDCEAGKRLIISETGVENEACAVCEIGQYSAISSVSCLNCETGKFLTDSATGVEASACTVCASGKYSTGPVNSCSDCGVGKYLTDDGVSASEHNMIEKCLVCSAGTYMEAPSAAACDDCGLGKYLTDDAVAEIHHDEEADCSICTAGMYSNQTGLATCVDCVAGKYLTNVGTSTEFHDDESDCIICDAGHHSGAGAANCEGCSAGKYSEVPADEEADCIICDSGKYSIGEGSTGCIDCPAGTFLENEATDKGFHDEESDCVVCSHGKYSGAPASSTCVDCAVGKFLEDNAVDILDHDSEEDCVICAAGKYVDVEGASACVICASGKYLIDLASNAGLHDEVKDCSNCTAGKYLTDDGTDETLHD
;
A
#
# COMPACT_ATOMS: atom_id res chain seq x y z
N SER A 1 72.64 -10.05 32.57
CA SER A 1 71.69 -11.13 32.87
C SER A 1 70.82 -10.66 34.02
N GLY A 2 69.51 -10.88 34.00
CA GLY A 2 68.54 -10.44 35.04
C GLY A 2 68.69 -11.20 36.36
N LYS A 3 69.92 -11.22 36.87
CA LYS A 3 70.35 -11.89 38.09
C LYS A 3 70.85 -10.87 39.07
N TYR A 4 70.63 -11.12 40.35
CA TYR A 4 71.15 -10.30 41.45
C TYR A 4 71.94 -11.17 42.42
N SER A 5 72.73 -10.54 43.28
CA SER A 5 73.46 -11.23 44.34
C SER A 5 73.42 -10.35 45.58
N ALA A 6 73.21 -10.97 46.75
CA ALA A 6 73.42 -10.29 48.02
C ALA A 6 74.90 -9.89 48.19
N ILE A 7 75.16 -8.89 49.02
CA ILE A 7 76.53 -8.43 49.32
C ILE A 7 77.32 -9.61 49.92
N ALA A 8 78.46 -9.94 49.31
CA ALA A 8 79.36 -11.05 49.69
C ALA A 8 78.88 -12.48 49.38
N SER A 9 77.92 -12.68 48.46
CA SER A 9 77.56 -14.00 47.92
C SER A 9 78.36 -14.34 46.65
N GLU A 10 78.78 -15.61 46.49
CA GLU A 10 79.41 -16.14 45.27
C GLU A 10 78.39 -16.67 44.24
N THR A 11 77.09 -16.68 44.60
CA THR A 11 76.00 -17.20 43.77
C THR A 11 75.01 -16.10 43.40
N CYS A 12 74.62 -16.02 42.12
CA CYS A 12 73.59 -15.12 41.64
C CYS A 12 72.22 -15.80 41.61
N ILE A 13 71.18 -15.08 42.04
CA ILE A 13 69.78 -15.50 42.02
C ILE A 13 69.12 -14.90 40.78
N ASP A 14 68.38 -15.71 40.03
CA ASP A 14 67.59 -15.26 38.88
C ASP A 14 66.33 -14.55 39.36
N CYS A 15 65.98 -13.41 38.73
CA CYS A 15 64.61 -12.91 38.89
C CYS A 15 63.62 -13.95 38.35
N GLU A 16 62.62 -14.28 39.16
CA GLU A 16 61.53 -15.17 38.75
C GLU A 16 60.80 -14.60 37.53
N ALA A 17 60.14 -15.50 36.80
CA ALA A 17 59.26 -15.11 35.71
C ALA A 17 58.21 -14.08 36.17
N GLY A 18 57.80 -13.20 35.26
CA GLY A 18 56.91 -12.09 35.61
C GLY A 18 57.57 -10.95 36.40
N LYS A 19 58.89 -11.02 36.66
CA LYS A 19 59.67 -9.95 37.31
C LYS A 19 60.89 -9.56 36.47
N ARG A 20 61.21 -8.27 36.47
CA ARG A 20 62.44 -7.72 35.89
C ARG A 20 63.44 -7.31 36.97
N LEU A 21 64.72 -7.46 36.67
CA LEU A 21 65.79 -6.92 37.52
C LEU A 21 65.68 -5.38 37.59
N ILE A 22 65.66 -4.84 38.81
CA ILE A 22 65.82 -3.40 39.08
C ILE A 22 67.12 -3.19 39.85
N ILE A 23 67.92 -2.20 39.45
CA ILE A 23 69.19 -1.91 40.12
C ILE A 23 68.86 -1.22 41.45
N SER A 24 68.85 -1.99 42.53
CA SER A 24 68.82 -1.48 43.91
C SER A 24 70.26 -1.14 44.32
N GLU A 25 70.51 0.13 44.68
CA GLU A 25 71.77 0.55 45.32
C GLU A 25 71.89 0.06 46.78
N THR A 26 70.83 -0.58 47.31
CA THR A 26 70.66 -0.92 48.73
C THR A 26 70.95 -2.39 49.08
N GLY A 27 71.09 -3.29 48.09
CA GLY A 27 71.60 -4.66 48.30
C GLY A 27 70.69 -5.58 49.14
N VAL A 28 69.39 -5.31 49.21
CA VAL A 28 68.40 -6.10 49.98
C VAL A 28 67.72 -7.14 49.08
N GLU A 29 67.64 -8.39 49.54
CA GLU A 29 67.21 -9.58 48.79
C GLU A 29 65.79 -9.51 48.17
N ASN A 30 64.91 -8.67 48.70
CA ASN A 30 63.49 -8.59 48.30
C ASN A 30 63.15 -7.35 47.45
N GLU A 31 64.13 -6.50 47.13
CA GLU A 31 63.95 -5.27 46.34
C GLU A 31 64.70 -5.31 44.99
N ALA A 32 65.39 -6.40 44.66
CA ALA A 32 66.19 -6.50 43.43
C ALA A 32 65.38 -6.85 42.16
N CYS A 33 64.18 -7.41 42.31
CA CYS A 33 63.31 -7.78 41.20
C CYS A 33 61.94 -7.11 41.37
N ALA A 34 61.51 -6.34 40.37
CA ALA A 34 60.18 -5.72 40.32
C ALA A 34 59.24 -6.55 39.46
N VAL A 35 58.01 -6.76 39.93
CA VAL A 35 56.94 -7.37 39.13
C VAL A 35 56.69 -6.52 37.88
N CYS A 36 56.46 -7.17 36.75
CA CYS A 36 56.08 -6.51 35.52
C CYS A 36 54.75 -5.76 35.68
N GLU A 37 54.57 -4.68 34.92
CA GLU A 37 53.31 -3.94 34.98
C GLU A 37 52.18 -4.78 34.37
N ILE A 38 50.94 -4.39 34.66
CA ILE A 38 49.75 -5.05 34.14
C ILE A 38 49.82 -5.17 32.62
N GLY A 39 49.42 -6.33 32.08
CA GLY A 39 49.49 -6.59 30.64
C GLY A 39 50.91 -6.85 30.12
N GLN A 40 51.87 -7.14 31.00
CA GLN A 40 53.26 -7.45 30.63
C GLN A 40 53.74 -8.77 31.23
N TYR A 41 54.62 -9.45 30.51
CA TYR A 41 55.24 -10.71 30.91
C TYR A 41 56.77 -10.62 30.87
N SER A 42 57.46 -11.55 31.53
CA SER A 42 58.90 -11.71 31.38
C SER A 42 59.35 -13.14 31.67
N ALA A 43 60.31 -13.62 30.88
CA ALA A 43 60.96 -14.88 31.15
C ALA A 43 61.87 -14.79 32.39
N ILE A 44 62.23 -15.95 32.95
CA ILE A 44 63.20 -16.06 34.05
C ILE A 44 64.50 -15.33 33.66
N SER A 45 65.11 -14.61 34.60
CA SER A 45 66.36 -13.87 34.38
C SER A 45 66.25 -12.69 33.40
N SER A 46 65.06 -12.10 33.23
CA SER A 46 64.86 -10.94 32.37
C SER A 46 65.30 -9.62 33.04
N VAL A 47 65.78 -8.69 32.21
CA VAL A 47 66.10 -7.30 32.60
C VAL A 47 65.01 -6.30 32.20
N SER A 48 63.99 -6.76 31.46
CA SER A 48 62.88 -5.93 30.97
C SER A 48 61.58 -6.73 30.88
N CYS A 49 60.45 -6.05 30.97
CA CYS A 49 59.13 -6.64 30.75
C CYS A 49 58.73 -6.43 29.28
N LEU A 50 58.02 -7.41 28.73
CA LEU A 50 57.46 -7.39 27.37
C LEU A 50 55.95 -7.19 27.46
N ASN A 51 55.39 -6.33 26.61
CA ASN A 51 53.95 -6.12 26.56
C ASN A 51 53.27 -7.32 25.90
N CYS A 52 52.07 -7.66 26.38
CA CYS A 52 51.12 -8.40 25.58
C CYS A 52 50.84 -7.63 24.29
N GLU A 53 50.72 -8.36 23.17
CA GLU A 53 50.29 -7.79 21.90
C GLU A 53 48.87 -7.22 22.02
N THR A 54 48.53 -6.25 21.18
CA THR A 54 47.16 -5.72 21.09
C THR A 54 46.18 -6.84 20.78
N GLY A 55 44.95 -6.69 21.28
CA GLY A 55 43.94 -7.75 21.27
C GLY A 55 44.17 -8.89 22.26
N LYS A 56 45.18 -8.77 23.14
CA LYS A 56 45.39 -9.66 24.28
C LYS A 56 45.41 -8.90 25.61
N PHE A 57 45.21 -9.62 26.71
CA PHE A 57 45.29 -9.12 28.07
C PHE A 57 46.01 -10.13 28.99
N LEU A 58 46.49 -9.64 30.13
CA LEU A 58 47.07 -10.49 31.18
C LEU A 58 46.69 -9.93 32.55
N THR A 59 45.90 -10.71 33.30
CA THR A 59 45.33 -10.32 34.60
C THR A 59 46.35 -10.30 35.74
N ASP A 60 47.34 -11.19 35.69
CA ASP A 60 48.40 -11.29 36.70
C ASP A 60 49.79 -11.43 36.05
N SER A 61 50.52 -10.31 36.04
CA SER A 61 51.88 -10.22 35.50
C SER A 61 52.90 -11.08 36.27
N ALA A 62 52.62 -11.47 37.53
CA ALA A 62 53.49 -12.38 38.28
C ALA A 62 53.44 -13.82 37.73
N THR A 63 52.42 -14.16 36.94
CA THR A 63 52.28 -15.46 36.26
C THR A 63 52.68 -15.41 34.78
N GLY A 64 53.01 -14.22 34.25
CA GLY A 64 53.41 -14.01 32.86
C GLY A 64 54.84 -14.49 32.58
N VAL A 65 55.00 -15.78 32.28
CA VAL A 65 56.31 -16.40 32.02
C VAL A 65 56.79 -16.20 30.58
N GLU A 66 55.87 -16.08 29.63
CA GLU A 66 56.11 -15.97 28.20
C GLU A 66 54.88 -15.42 27.48
N ALA A 67 54.99 -15.14 26.18
CA ALA A 67 53.93 -14.51 25.38
C ALA A 67 52.61 -15.31 25.36
N SER A 68 52.67 -16.63 25.56
CA SER A 68 51.51 -17.53 25.63
C SER A 68 50.63 -17.28 26.86
N ALA A 69 51.15 -16.57 27.88
CA ALA A 69 50.38 -16.18 29.06
C ALA A 69 49.36 -15.06 28.74
N CYS A 70 49.53 -14.32 27.65
CA CYS A 70 48.60 -13.29 27.21
C CYS A 70 47.39 -13.94 26.52
N THR A 71 46.20 -13.73 27.07
CA THR A 71 44.94 -14.29 26.57
C THR A 71 44.32 -13.33 25.54
N VAL A 72 43.83 -13.86 24.42
CA VAL A 72 43.09 -13.06 23.43
C VAL A 72 41.77 -12.57 24.05
N CYS A 73 41.35 -11.35 23.72
CA CYS A 73 40.05 -10.84 24.14
C CYS A 73 38.91 -11.74 23.69
N ALA A 74 37.87 -11.89 24.52
CA ALA A 74 36.65 -12.56 24.11
C ALA A 74 35.82 -11.69 23.15
N SER A 75 34.76 -12.28 22.57
CA SER A 75 33.81 -11.57 21.71
C SER A 75 33.29 -10.27 22.34
N GLY A 76 33.02 -9.27 21.50
CA GLY A 76 32.53 -7.96 21.94
C GLY A 76 33.55 -7.10 22.72
N LYS A 77 34.83 -7.46 22.72
CA LYS A 77 35.88 -6.73 23.45
C LYS A 77 37.14 -6.50 22.62
N TYR A 78 37.96 -5.52 22.96
CA TYR A 78 39.22 -5.22 22.28
C TYR A 78 40.29 -4.70 23.25
N SER A 79 41.54 -4.63 22.80
CA SER A 79 42.66 -4.05 23.55
C SER A 79 43.67 -3.39 22.63
N THR A 80 44.04 -2.14 22.92
CA THR A 80 45.03 -1.36 22.15
C THR A 80 46.42 -1.29 22.81
N GLY A 81 46.63 -2.00 23.92
CA GLY A 81 47.90 -1.96 24.65
C GLY A 81 48.00 -2.99 25.77
N PRO A 82 49.02 -2.87 26.65
CA PRO A 82 49.17 -3.75 27.81
C PRO A 82 48.05 -3.46 28.82
N VAL A 83 47.12 -4.40 28.97
CA VAL A 83 45.95 -4.29 29.87
C VAL A 83 45.74 -5.58 30.68
N ASN A 84 45.06 -5.48 31.83
CA ASN A 84 44.59 -6.63 32.62
C ASN A 84 43.21 -7.12 32.21
N SER A 85 42.49 -6.36 31.41
CA SER A 85 41.19 -6.73 30.86
C SER A 85 40.96 -5.99 29.55
N CYS A 86 40.26 -6.62 28.63
CA CYS A 86 39.86 -5.99 27.38
C CYS A 86 38.74 -4.96 27.63
N SER A 87 38.73 -3.90 26.82
CA SER A 87 37.68 -2.90 26.76
C SER A 87 36.48 -3.43 25.99
N ASP A 88 35.28 -3.02 26.38
CA ASP A 88 34.04 -3.36 25.71
C ASP A 88 33.89 -2.57 24.40
N CYS A 89 33.28 -3.20 23.39
CA CYS A 89 32.95 -2.55 22.12
C CYS A 89 31.96 -1.39 22.27
N GLY A 90 31.15 -1.41 23.32
CA GLY A 90 30.05 -0.47 23.53
C GLY A 90 28.76 -0.94 22.87
N VAL A 91 27.67 -0.27 23.21
CA VAL A 91 26.34 -0.53 22.66
C VAL A 91 26.27 -0.17 21.17
N GLY A 92 25.33 -0.78 20.44
CA GLY A 92 25.22 -0.66 18.99
C GLY A 92 26.35 -1.28 18.18
N LYS A 93 27.30 -1.96 18.85
CA LYS A 93 28.43 -2.64 18.24
C LYS A 93 28.59 -4.08 18.70
N TYR A 94 29.18 -4.89 17.84
CA TYR A 94 29.48 -6.29 18.12
C TYR A 94 30.85 -6.70 17.56
N LEU A 95 31.39 -7.81 18.07
CA LEU A 95 32.61 -8.42 17.54
C LEU A 95 32.52 -9.94 17.73
N THR A 96 32.52 -10.70 16.63
CA THR A 96 32.20 -12.14 16.60
C THR A 96 33.36 -13.07 16.95
N ASP A 97 34.61 -12.64 16.78
CA ASP A 97 35.78 -13.43 17.17
C ASP A 97 35.76 -13.69 18.68
N ASP A 98 35.77 -14.96 19.07
CA ASP A 98 35.69 -15.37 20.47
C ASP A 98 37.07 -15.86 20.96
N GLY A 99 38.03 -14.94 21.01
CA GLY A 99 39.35 -15.24 21.57
C GLY A 99 40.26 -16.09 20.67
N VAL A 100 40.01 -16.08 19.36
CA VAL A 100 40.79 -16.88 18.40
C VAL A 100 41.91 -16.03 17.79
N SER A 101 41.63 -14.78 17.43
CA SER A 101 42.53 -13.93 16.66
C SER A 101 42.78 -12.58 17.33
N ALA A 102 43.95 -12.40 17.94
CA ALA A 102 44.33 -11.13 18.54
C ALA A 102 44.31 -9.95 17.56
N SER A 103 44.53 -10.18 16.26
CA SER A 103 44.43 -9.12 15.25
C SER A 103 42.99 -8.65 15.00
N GLU A 104 41.98 -9.43 15.37
CA GLU A 104 40.58 -9.03 15.32
C GLU A 104 40.12 -8.29 16.58
N HIS A 105 40.97 -8.18 17.61
CA HIS A 105 40.65 -7.48 18.86
C HIS A 105 41.58 -6.30 19.14
N ASN A 106 42.35 -5.84 18.15
CA ASN A 106 43.48 -4.93 18.37
C ASN A 106 43.14 -3.43 18.36
N MET A 107 41.90 -3.05 18.02
CA MET A 107 41.43 -1.66 17.97
C MET A 107 39.89 -1.60 18.00
N ILE A 108 39.34 -0.42 18.28
CA ILE A 108 37.88 -0.21 18.40
C ILE A 108 37.15 -0.41 17.06
N GLU A 109 37.83 -0.16 15.93
CA GLU A 109 37.27 -0.31 14.57
C GLU A 109 36.98 -1.77 14.19
N LYS A 110 37.44 -2.73 15.01
CA LYS A 110 37.05 -4.14 14.89
C LYS A 110 35.68 -4.44 15.48
N CYS A 111 35.18 -3.56 16.33
CA CYS A 111 33.80 -3.57 16.79
C CYS A 111 32.92 -3.00 15.68
N LEU A 112 32.17 -3.88 15.02
CA LEU A 112 31.29 -3.53 13.90
C LEU A 112 29.99 -2.95 14.44
N VAL A 113 29.48 -1.90 13.80
CA VAL A 113 28.14 -1.38 14.09
C VAL A 113 27.12 -2.40 13.59
N CYS A 114 26.00 -2.55 14.31
CA CYS A 114 24.89 -3.38 13.85
C CYS A 114 24.37 -2.91 12.48
N SER A 115 23.91 -3.85 11.66
CA SER A 115 23.35 -3.54 10.34
C SER A 115 21.85 -3.24 10.43
N ALA A 116 21.26 -2.84 9.30
CA ALA A 116 19.82 -2.63 9.20
C ALA A 116 19.03 -3.83 9.75
N GLY A 117 17.92 -3.52 10.43
CA GLY A 117 17.08 -4.49 11.12
C GLY A 117 17.62 -5.00 12.45
N THR A 118 18.80 -4.57 12.93
CA THR A 118 19.41 -5.13 14.15
C THR A 118 19.90 -4.06 15.12
N TYR A 119 19.93 -4.34 16.42
CA TYR A 119 20.37 -3.43 17.49
C TYR A 119 21.16 -4.19 18.57
N MET A 120 21.76 -3.48 19.54
CA MET A 120 22.53 -4.10 20.62
C MET A 120 22.67 -3.23 21.87
N GLU A 121 22.00 -3.64 22.96
CA GLU A 121 22.06 -2.97 24.26
C GLU A 121 23.24 -3.44 25.14
N ALA A 122 23.83 -4.59 24.82
CA ALA A 122 24.94 -5.15 25.62
C ALA A 122 26.29 -4.59 25.14
N PRO A 123 27.12 -3.98 26.01
CA PRO A 123 28.37 -3.36 25.60
C PRO A 123 29.45 -4.37 25.17
N SER A 124 29.26 -5.67 25.45
CA SER A 124 30.20 -6.75 25.11
C SER A 124 29.51 -7.85 24.31
N ALA A 125 28.92 -7.47 23.18
CA ALA A 125 28.12 -8.35 22.35
C ALA A 125 28.92 -9.11 21.28
N ALA A 126 28.56 -10.38 21.09
CA ALA A 126 29.12 -11.23 20.04
C ALA A 126 28.40 -11.09 18.70
N ALA A 127 27.14 -10.64 18.72
CA ALA A 127 26.27 -10.41 17.57
C ALA A 127 25.23 -9.34 17.95
N CYS A 128 24.47 -8.84 16.98
CA CYS A 128 23.35 -7.95 17.22
C CYS A 128 22.04 -8.74 17.42
N ASP A 129 21.08 -8.15 18.12
CA ASP A 129 19.72 -8.65 18.26
C ASP A 129 18.87 -8.13 17.10
N ASP A 130 17.96 -8.95 16.62
CA ASP A 130 17.04 -8.57 15.55
C ASP A 130 15.91 -7.69 16.10
N CYS A 131 15.51 -6.67 15.35
CA CYS A 131 14.24 -5.98 15.57
C CYS A 131 13.10 -7.00 15.56
N GLY A 132 12.20 -6.92 16.54
CA GLY A 132 11.06 -7.82 16.65
C GLY A 132 10.04 -7.69 15.52
N LEU A 133 9.03 -8.56 15.54
CA LEU A 133 7.89 -8.48 14.60
C LEU A 133 7.17 -7.12 14.71
N GLY A 134 6.59 -6.68 13.59
CA GLY A 134 5.95 -5.37 13.49
C GLY A 134 6.91 -4.19 13.55
N LYS A 135 8.23 -4.44 13.59
CA LYS A 135 9.26 -3.41 13.60
C LYS A 135 10.25 -3.55 12.45
N TYR A 136 10.98 -2.47 12.22
CA TYR A 136 12.06 -2.37 11.23
C TYR A 136 13.11 -1.34 11.66
N LEU A 137 14.30 -1.41 11.06
CA LEU A 137 15.35 -0.40 11.22
C LEU A 137 16.10 -0.22 9.90
N THR A 138 16.03 0.98 9.31
CA THR A 138 16.60 1.25 7.96
C THR A 138 18.08 1.60 7.96
N ASP A 139 18.64 2.03 9.10
CA ASP A 139 20.05 2.43 9.18
C ASP A 139 20.96 1.22 8.94
N ASP A 140 21.84 1.30 7.96
CA ASP A 140 22.76 0.21 7.63
C ASP A 140 24.17 0.55 8.10
N ALA A 141 24.40 0.32 9.40
CA ALA A 141 25.71 0.44 10.05
C ALA A 141 26.34 1.84 9.94
N VAL A 142 25.53 2.91 9.97
CA VAL A 142 26.01 4.29 9.80
C VAL A 142 26.38 4.93 11.14
N ALA A 143 25.56 4.72 12.18
CA ALA A 143 25.82 5.29 13.51
C ALA A 143 25.37 4.36 14.64
N GLU A 144 26.29 4.01 15.55
CA GLU A 144 26.02 3.13 16.71
C GLU A 144 24.88 3.59 17.62
N ILE A 145 24.58 4.90 17.64
CA ILE A 145 23.49 5.53 18.41
C ILE A 145 22.09 5.32 17.81
N HIS A 146 22.00 4.63 16.68
CA HIS A 146 20.75 4.23 16.03
C HIS A 146 20.58 2.71 16.05
N HIS A 147 21.40 2.05 16.85
CA HIS A 147 21.42 0.60 17.01
C HIS A 147 21.68 0.23 18.48
N ASP A 148 21.62 1.17 19.43
CA ASP A 148 22.03 0.92 20.81
C ASP A 148 20.89 0.48 21.73
N GLU A 149 19.64 0.54 21.27
CA GLU A 149 18.48 0.07 22.02
C GLU A 149 17.33 -0.44 21.14
N GLU A 150 16.44 -1.27 21.71
CA GLU A 150 15.26 -1.80 21.00
C GLU A 150 14.29 -0.69 20.56
N ALA A 151 14.42 0.53 21.10
CA ALA A 151 13.64 1.69 20.71
C ALA A 151 14.04 2.26 19.34
N ASP A 152 15.23 1.93 18.83
CA ASP A 152 15.66 2.29 17.49
C ASP A 152 14.85 1.55 16.41
N CYS A 153 14.42 0.32 16.74
CA CYS A 153 13.50 -0.45 15.92
C CYS A 153 12.12 0.21 15.87
N SER A 154 11.82 0.85 14.74
CA SER A 154 10.58 1.58 14.50
C SER A 154 9.43 0.62 14.19
N ILE A 155 8.24 0.89 14.73
CA ILE A 155 7.02 0.14 14.36
C ILE A 155 6.65 0.48 12.92
N CYS A 156 6.19 -0.50 12.15
CA CYS A 156 5.66 -0.27 10.81
C CYS A 156 4.53 0.77 10.82
N THR A 157 4.40 1.52 9.73
CA THR A 157 3.34 2.53 9.58
C THR A 157 2.12 1.96 8.86
N ALA A 158 1.09 2.79 8.70
CA ALA A 158 -0.12 2.45 7.96
C ALA A 158 0.22 1.87 6.58
N GLY A 159 -0.53 0.84 6.19
CA GLY A 159 -0.34 0.09 4.96
C GLY A 159 0.79 -0.95 4.97
N MET A 160 1.54 -1.11 6.06
CA MET A 160 2.71 -2.00 6.10
C MET A 160 2.72 -2.92 7.32
N TYR A 161 3.41 -4.05 7.25
CA TYR A 161 3.60 -5.02 8.33
C TYR A 161 5.01 -5.66 8.28
N SER A 162 5.39 -6.41 9.30
CA SER A 162 6.69 -7.08 9.44
C SER A 162 6.47 -8.43 10.16
N ASN A 163 6.37 -9.50 9.37
CA ASN A 163 6.14 -10.87 9.87
C ASN A 163 7.44 -11.66 10.09
N GLN A 164 8.59 -10.98 10.08
CA GLN A 164 9.91 -11.54 10.31
C GLN A 164 10.73 -10.61 11.17
N THR A 165 11.62 -11.17 11.99
CA THR A 165 12.59 -10.36 12.75
C THR A 165 13.70 -9.87 11.82
N GLY A 166 14.37 -8.78 12.21
CA GLY A 166 15.59 -8.36 11.50
C GLY A 166 15.32 -7.57 10.21
N LEU A 167 14.11 -7.02 10.04
CA LEU A 167 13.73 -6.34 8.80
C LEU A 167 14.33 -4.93 8.70
N ALA A 168 14.96 -4.64 7.56
CA ALA A 168 15.43 -3.30 7.23
C ALA A 168 14.26 -2.35 6.90
N THR A 169 13.19 -2.88 6.33
CA THR A 169 11.97 -2.17 5.94
C THR A 169 10.76 -3.08 6.13
N CYS A 170 9.61 -2.50 6.46
CA CYS A 170 8.35 -3.24 6.48
C CYS A 170 7.91 -3.67 5.08
N VAL A 171 7.04 -4.66 5.04
CA VAL A 171 6.38 -5.20 3.84
C VAL A 171 5.05 -4.49 3.64
N ASP A 172 4.78 -4.03 2.43
CA ASP A 172 3.50 -3.44 2.09
C ASP A 172 2.38 -4.48 2.17
N CYS A 173 1.21 -4.08 2.66
CA CYS A 173 -0.03 -4.77 2.36
C CYS A 173 -0.19 -4.86 0.84
N VAL A 174 -0.55 -6.04 0.33
CA VAL A 174 -0.82 -6.23 -1.09
C VAL A 174 -1.99 -5.35 -1.55
N ALA A 175 -2.07 -5.08 -2.85
CA ALA A 175 -3.22 -4.39 -3.44
C ALA A 175 -4.54 -5.09 -3.09
N GLY A 176 -5.62 -4.31 -3.00
CA GLY A 176 -6.92 -4.75 -2.50
C GLY A 176 -7.00 -4.95 -0.98
N LYS A 177 -5.90 -4.69 -0.26
CA LYS A 177 -5.86 -4.61 1.21
C LYS A 177 -5.31 -3.27 1.69
N TYR A 178 -5.62 -2.93 2.93
CA TYR A 178 -5.20 -1.70 3.60
C TYR A 178 -4.96 -1.92 5.09
N LEU A 179 -4.23 -1.01 5.73
CA LEU A 179 -3.98 -1.07 7.17
C LEU A 179 -3.93 0.36 7.74
N THR A 180 -4.83 0.65 8.70
CA THR A 180 -5.07 2.02 9.17
C THR A 180 -4.17 2.46 10.32
N ASN A 181 -3.60 1.51 11.06
CA ASN A 181 -2.77 1.80 12.23
C ASN A 181 -1.51 2.57 11.81
N VAL A 182 -1.22 3.68 12.47
CA VAL A 182 -0.11 4.58 12.13
C VAL A 182 1.20 4.23 12.85
N GLY A 183 1.40 2.98 13.26
CA GLY A 183 2.56 2.53 14.03
C GLY A 183 2.45 2.75 15.54
N THR A 184 1.25 2.55 16.10
CA THR A 184 0.99 2.73 17.55
C THR A 184 1.17 1.46 18.37
N SER A 185 1.11 0.28 17.75
CA SER A 185 1.28 -1.02 18.40
C SER A 185 1.74 -2.06 17.37
N THR A 186 2.70 -2.89 17.74
CA THR A 186 3.23 -3.97 16.88
C THR A 186 2.20 -5.07 16.62
N GLU A 187 1.19 -5.24 17.48
CA GLU A 187 0.11 -6.24 17.33
C GLU A 187 -0.82 -6.01 16.12
N PHE A 188 -0.64 -4.89 15.42
CA PHE A 188 -1.38 -4.58 14.18
C PHE A 188 -0.45 -4.47 12.98
N HIS A 189 0.78 -4.94 13.11
CA HIS A 189 1.79 -4.89 12.06
C HIS A 189 2.66 -6.16 12.05
N ASP A 190 2.34 -7.19 12.81
CA ASP A 190 3.20 -8.37 12.99
C ASP A 190 2.86 -9.53 12.04
N ASP A 191 1.77 -9.43 11.28
CA ASP A 191 1.40 -10.44 10.28
C ASP A 191 0.67 -9.85 9.07
N GLU A 192 0.66 -10.57 7.95
CA GLU A 192 -0.10 -10.16 6.76
C GLU A 192 -1.62 -10.09 7.04
N SER A 193 -2.10 -10.86 8.02
CA SER A 193 -3.51 -10.86 8.42
C SER A 193 -3.99 -9.55 9.07
N ASP A 194 -3.07 -8.66 9.45
CA ASP A 194 -3.40 -7.30 9.90
C ASP A 194 -3.86 -6.39 8.75
N CYS A 195 -3.51 -6.75 7.50
CA CYS A 195 -4.01 -6.09 6.32
C CYS A 195 -5.48 -6.46 6.07
N ILE A 196 -6.34 -5.46 6.14
CA ILE A 196 -7.79 -5.58 5.97
C ILE A 196 -8.12 -5.55 4.48
N ILE A 197 -8.96 -6.47 4.00
CA ILE A 197 -9.42 -6.50 2.61
C ILE A 197 -10.40 -5.34 2.37
N CYS A 198 -10.32 -4.68 1.22
CA CYS A 198 -11.33 -3.70 0.81
C CYS A 198 -12.72 -4.32 0.69
N ASP A 199 -13.76 -3.52 0.89
CA ASP A 199 -15.11 -3.95 0.59
C ASP A 199 -15.39 -3.91 -0.92
N ALA A 200 -16.47 -4.57 -1.36
CA ALA A 200 -16.96 -4.40 -2.73
C ALA A 200 -17.18 -2.91 -3.06
N GLY A 201 -17.01 -2.56 -4.33
CA GLY A 201 -17.05 -1.19 -4.79
C GLY A 201 -15.82 -0.37 -4.42
N HIS A 202 -14.82 -0.93 -3.74
CA HIS A 202 -13.60 -0.22 -3.34
C HIS A 202 -12.34 -0.91 -3.83
N HIS A 203 -11.27 -0.14 -3.96
CA HIS A 203 -9.95 -0.59 -4.34
C HIS A 203 -8.85 0.03 -3.47
N SER A 204 -7.66 -0.57 -3.47
CA SER A 204 -6.47 0.03 -2.86
C SER A 204 -5.20 -0.46 -3.54
N GLY A 205 -4.24 0.44 -3.75
CA GLY A 205 -2.89 0.05 -4.16
C GLY A 205 -2.13 -0.64 -3.02
N ALA A 206 -0.98 -1.24 -3.35
CA ALA A 206 -0.08 -1.78 -2.32
C ALA A 206 0.37 -0.68 -1.34
N GLY A 207 0.46 -1.01 -0.05
CA GLY A 207 0.88 -0.07 0.98
C GLY A 207 -0.19 0.95 1.40
N ALA A 208 -1.46 0.72 1.07
CA ALA A 208 -2.52 1.70 1.34
C ALA A 208 -2.95 1.76 2.81
N ALA A 209 -3.23 2.99 3.29
CA ALA A 209 -3.78 3.24 4.62
C ALA A 209 -5.31 3.09 4.68
N ASN A 210 -5.99 3.17 3.53
CA ASN A 210 -7.43 3.04 3.37
C ASN A 210 -7.76 2.56 1.95
N CYS A 211 -8.96 2.04 1.75
CA CYS A 211 -9.51 1.84 0.41
C CYS A 211 -10.12 3.13 -0.12
N GLU A 212 -10.15 3.24 -1.45
CA GLU A 212 -10.82 4.28 -2.21
C GLU A 212 -12.03 3.66 -2.91
N GLY A 213 -13.13 4.39 -3.02
CA GLY A 213 -14.31 3.89 -3.72
C GLY A 213 -14.13 4.00 -5.23
N CYS A 214 -14.63 3.01 -5.97
CA CYS A 214 -14.77 3.09 -7.42
C CYS A 214 -15.46 4.40 -7.78
N SER A 215 -14.86 5.17 -8.68
CA SER A 215 -15.39 6.47 -9.05
C SER A 215 -16.80 6.39 -9.66
N ALA A 216 -17.59 7.46 -9.56
CA ALA A 216 -18.93 7.51 -10.16
C ALA A 216 -18.89 7.16 -11.67
N GLY A 217 -19.95 6.49 -12.12
CA GLY A 217 -20.01 5.83 -13.43
C GLY A 217 -19.35 4.45 -13.48
N LYS A 218 -18.74 4.00 -12.37
CA LYS A 218 -18.20 2.66 -12.22
C LYS A 218 -18.73 1.95 -10.97
N TYR A 219 -18.49 0.65 -10.92
CA TYR A 219 -18.80 -0.20 -9.77
C TYR A 219 -17.82 -1.38 -9.67
N SER A 220 -17.85 -2.09 -8.54
CA SER A 220 -17.25 -3.41 -8.44
C SER A 220 -18.07 -4.31 -7.51
N GLU A 221 -18.40 -5.53 -7.95
CA GLU A 221 -19.12 -6.52 -7.13
C GLU A 221 -18.21 -7.21 -6.10
N VAL A 222 -16.90 -7.08 -6.28
CA VAL A 222 -15.85 -7.68 -5.45
C VAL A 222 -14.84 -6.62 -5.01
N PRO A 223 -14.02 -6.87 -3.99
CA PRO A 223 -12.87 -6.02 -3.70
C PRO A 223 -11.96 -5.93 -4.93
N ALA A 224 -11.55 -4.72 -5.29
CA ALA A 224 -10.68 -4.45 -6.42
C ALA A 224 -9.25 -4.14 -5.95
N ASP A 225 -8.26 -4.36 -6.81
CA ASP A 225 -6.86 -4.09 -6.51
C ASP A 225 -6.42 -2.73 -7.08
N GLU A 226 -7.15 -2.19 -8.05
CA GLU A 226 -6.96 -0.84 -8.58
C GLU A 226 -8.25 -0.24 -9.20
N GLU A 227 -8.30 1.08 -9.40
CA GLU A 227 -9.44 1.79 -10.04
C GLU A 227 -9.74 1.29 -11.47
N ALA A 228 -8.79 0.61 -12.12
CA ALA A 228 -8.99 0.01 -13.43
C ALA A 228 -9.84 -1.28 -13.37
N ASP A 229 -9.91 -1.95 -12.22
CA ASP A 229 -10.77 -3.11 -12.01
C ASP A 229 -12.25 -2.72 -11.82
N CYS A 230 -12.50 -1.46 -11.46
CA CYS A 230 -13.84 -0.90 -11.38
C CYS A 230 -14.47 -0.81 -12.78
N ILE A 231 -15.60 -1.48 -12.95
CA ILE A 231 -16.31 -1.70 -14.21
C ILE A 231 -17.20 -0.49 -14.50
N ILE A 232 -17.14 0.06 -15.71
CA ILE A 232 -18.04 1.13 -16.17
C ILE A 232 -19.45 0.55 -16.33
N CYS A 233 -20.49 1.30 -15.94
CA CYS A 233 -21.86 0.87 -16.15
C CYS A 233 -22.18 0.63 -17.63
N ASP A 234 -22.96 -0.42 -17.91
CA ASP A 234 -23.45 -0.71 -19.25
C ASP A 234 -24.50 0.33 -19.70
N SER A 235 -24.82 0.32 -21.00
CA SER A 235 -25.89 1.15 -21.58
C SER A 235 -27.20 1.02 -20.79
N GLY A 236 -27.93 2.13 -20.68
CA GLY A 236 -29.16 2.23 -19.90
C GLY A 236 -28.93 2.30 -18.39
N LYS A 237 -27.70 2.37 -17.88
CA LYS A 237 -27.42 2.36 -16.44
C LYS A 237 -26.40 3.41 -16.03
N TYR A 238 -26.43 3.82 -14.77
CA TYR A 238 -25.52 4.81 -14.19
C TYR A 238 -25.16 4.42 -12.75
N SER A 239 -24.10 4.97 -12.16
CA SER A 239 -23.81 4.82 -10.73
C SER A 239 -23.41 6.16 -10.14
N ILE A 240 -24.00 6.48 -8.99
CA ILE A 240 -23.78 7.75 -8.29
C ILE A 240 -22.80 7.56 -7.14
N GLY A 241 -21.98 8.58 -6.89
CA GLY A 241 -21.05 8.59 -5.78
C GLY A 241 -19.92 7.57 -5.91
N GLU A 242 -19.00 7.60 -4.95
CA GLU A 242 -17.89 6.65 -4.87
C GLU A 242 -18.32 5.38 -4.13
N GLY A 243 -17.74 4.24 -4.48
CA GLY A 243 -17.94 3.00 -3.71
C GLY A 243 -19.11 2.12 -4.18
N SER A 244 -19.64 2.35 -5.38
CA SER A 244 -20.80 1.62 -5.89
C SER A 244 -20.49 0.12 -6.11
N THR A 245 -21.40 -0.75 -5.68
CA THR A 245 -21.31 -2.21 -5.87
C THR A 245 -22.10 -2.71 -7.06
N GLY A 246 -22.83 -1.82 -7.74
CA GLY A 246 -23.61 -2.09 -8.93
C GLY A 246 -24.12 -0.78 -9.55
N CYS A 247 -24.70 -0.88 -10.73
CA CYS A 247 -25.32 0.25 -11.42
C CYS A 247 -26.82 0.33 -11.15
N ILE A 248 -27.34 1.55 -11.23
CA ILE A 248 -28.74 1.94 -11.16
C ILE A 248 -29.28 1.98 -12.59
N ASP A 249 -30.47 1.42 -12.79
CA ASP A 249 -31.15 1.44 -14.09
C ASP A 249 -31.72 2.84 -14.37
N CYS A 250 -31.56 3.33 -15.61
CA CYS A 250 -32.31 4.48 -16.09
C CYS A 250 -33.82 4.18 -16.04
N PRO A 251 -34.65 5.13 -15.57
CA PRO A 251 -36.09 4.93 -15.49
C PRO A 251 -36.74 4.77 -16.87
N ALA A 252 -37.94 4.18 -16.90
CA ALA A 252 -38.79 4.21 -18.09
C ALA A 252 -39.02 5.67 -18.54
N GLY A 253 -39.20 5.89 -19.84
CA GLY A 253 -39.22 7.21 -20.46
C GLY A 253 -37.85 7.77 -20.80
N THR A 254 -36.77 7.14 -20.33
CA THR A 254 -35.38 7.53 -20.63
C THR A 254 -34.57 6.40 -21.27
N PHE A 255 -33.43 6.78 -21.83
CA PHE A 255 -32.43 5.85 -22.37
C PHE A 255 -31.01 6.39 -22.18
N LEU A 256 -30.02 5.51 -22.27
CA LEU A 256 -28.59 5.86 -22.25
C LEU A 256 -27.83 4.94 -23.20
N GLU A 257 -27.33 5.49 -24.31
CA GLU A 257 -26.76 4.73 -25.44
C GLU A 257 -25.31 4.27 -25.21
N ASN A 258 -24.55 4.94 -24.35
CA ASN A 258 -23.12 4.64 -24.15
C ASN A 258 -22.89 3.19 -23.68
N GLU A 259 -22.09 2.45 -24.45
CA GLU A 259 -21.79 1.03 -24.22
C GLU A 259 -20.55 0.86 -23.29
N ALA A 260 -20.60 1.45 -22.08
CA ALA A 260 -19.55 1.36 -21.07
C ALA A 260 -18.17 1.87 -21.55
N THR A 261 -18.14 2.85 -22.45
CA THR A 261 -16.89 3.36 -23.06
C THR A 261 -16.32 4.57 -22.33
N ASP A 262 -17.16 5.33 -21.63
CA ASP A 262 -16.77 6.52 -20.90
C ASP A 262 -17.66 6.70 -19.68
N LYS A 263 -17.07 6.56 -18.50
CA LYS A 263 -17.74 6.64 -17.20
C LYS A 263 -18.46 7.97 -16.96
N GLY A 264 -18.04 9.05 -17.62
CA GLY A 264 -18.66 10.37 -17.48
C GLY A 264 -20.02 10.51 -18.18
N PHE A 265 -20.52 9.47 -18.84
CA PHE A 265 -21.91 9.34 -19.29
C PHE A 265 -22.70 8.35 -18.44
N HIS A 266 -22.19 7.97 -17.27
CA HIS A 266 -22.82 7.03 -16.37
C HIS A 266 -22.72 7.50 -14.91
N ASP A 267 -22.28 8.73 -14.64
CA ASP A 267 -21.93 9.18 -13.29
C ASP A 267 -23.07 9.93 -12.57
N GLU A 268 -24.18 10.20 -13.27
CA GLU A 268 -25.37 10.82 -12.70
C GLU A 268 -26.67 10.41 -13.40
N GLU A 269 -27.81 10.64 -12.72
CA GLU A 269 -29.14 10.32 -13.27
C GLU A 269 -29.46 11.14 -14.53
N SER A 270 -28.90 12.34 -14.70
CA SER A 270 -29.10 13.18 -15.88
C SER A 270 -28.45 12.64 -17.16
N ASP A 271 -27.60 11.61 -17.05
CA ASP A 271 -27.10 10.88 -18.22
C ASP A 271 -28.20 10.04 -18.89
N CYS A 272 -29.27 9.72 -18.15
CA CYS A 272 -30.48 9.13 -18.69
C CYS A 272 -31.27 10.18 -19.47
N VAL A 273 -31.24 10.11 -20.79
CA VAL A 273 -31.87 11.08 -21.69
C VAL A 273 -33.34 10.73 -21.89
N VAL A 274 -34.25 11.69 -21.71
CA VAL A 274 -35.68 11.51 -22.02
C VAL A 274 -35.86 11.28 -23.52
N CYS A 275 -36.75 10.37 -23.89
CA CYS A 275 -37.06 10.11 -25.30
C CYS A 275 -37.52 11.38 -26.03
N SER A 276 -37.13 11.54 -27.29
CA SER A 276 -37.65 12.62 -28.13
C SER A 276 -39.09 12.33 -28.57
N HIS A 277 -39.73 13.33 -29.16
CA HIS A 277 -41.05 13.17 -29.78
C HIS A 277 -41.17 11.94 -30.67
N GLY A 278 -42.37 11.41 -30.74
CA GLY A 278 -42.68 10.18 -31.48
C GLY A 278 -42.02 8.92 -30.92
N LYS A 279 -41.36 8.95 -29.76
CA LYS A 279 -40.67 7.78 -29.19
C LYS A 279 -40.97 7.60 -27.71
N TYR A 280 -40.82 6.39 -27.20
CA TYR A 280 -41.05 6.04 -25.81
C TYR A 280 -40.05 4.95 -25.34
N SER A 281 -39.95 4.70 -24.04
CA SER A 281 -39.13 3.64 -23.46
C SER A 281 -39.87 2.99 -22.29
N GLY A 282 -40.55 1.87 -22.58
CA GLY A 282 -41.44 1.20 -21.62
C GLY A 282 -40.75 0.40 -20.50
N ALA A 283 -39.44 0.18 -20.61
CA ALA A 283 -38.68 -0.64 -19.68
C ALA A 283 -37.53 0.18 -19.08
N PRO A 284 -37.20 -0.02 -17.79
CA PRO A 284 -35.98 0.54 -17.23
C PRO A 284 -34.75 -0.09 -17.88
N ALA A 285 -33.60 0.55 -17.70
CA ALA A 285 -32.32 0.14 -18.30
C ALA A 285 -32.30 0.08 -19.83
N SER A 286 -33.08 0.94 -20.49
CA SER A 286 -33.08 0.97 -21.95
C SER A 286 -31.87 1.71 -22.51
N SER A 287 -31.28 1.17 -23.58
CA SER A 287 -30.22 1.83 -24.34
C SER A 287 -30.74 2.67 -25.51
N THR A 288 -32.03 2.55 -25.84
CA THR A 288 -32.67 3.27 -26.96
C THR A 288 -34.15 3.51 -26.71
N CYS A 289 -34.72 4.53 -27.34
CA CYS A 289 -36.18 4.68 -27.39
C CYS A 289 -36.79 3.90 -28.56
N VAL A 290 -38.00 3.41 -28.35
CA VAL A 290 -38.85 2.73 -29.33
C VAL A 290 -39.70 3.78 -30.06
N ASP A 291 -39.77 3.69 -31.38
CA ASP A 291 -40.60 4.59 -32.18
C ASP A 291 -42.09 4.24 -32.01
N CYS A 292 -42.94 5.27 -31.90
CA CYS A 292 -44.38 5.11 -32.02
C CYS A 292 -44.71 4.51 -33.38
N ALA A 293 -45.53 3.46 -33.38
CA ALA A 293 -46.00 2.83 -34.60
C ALA A 293 -46.83 3.81 -35.46
N VAL A 294 -46.89 3.56 -36.76
CA VAL A 294 -47.77 4.28 -37.70
C VAL A 294 -49.22 4.35 -37.20
N GLY A 295 -49.91 5.43 -37.54
CA GLY A 295 -51.22 5.78 -37.00
C GLY A 295 -51.21 6.37 -35.59
N LYS A 296 -50.06 6.37 -34.91
CA LYS A 296 -49.84 7.04 -33.63
C LYS A 296 -48.76 8.12 -33.73
N PHE A 297 -48.82 9.11 -32.83
CA PHE A 297 -47.83 10.18 -32.71
C PHE A 297 -47.62 10.54 -31.23
N LEU A 298 -46.53 11.23 -30.93
CA LEU A 298 -46.25 11.76 -29.59
C LEU A 298 -45.61 13.14 -29.76
N GLU A 299 -46.25 14.18 -29.24
CA GLU A 299 -45.86 15.58 -29.45
C GLU A 299 -44.79 16.07 -28.48
N ASP A 300 -44.78 15.56 -27.24
CA ASP A 300 -43.78 15.93 -26.24
C ASP A 300 -42.37 15.63 -26.75
N ASN A 301 -41.45 16.58 -26.55
CA ASN A 301 -40.11 16.49 -27.11
C ASN A 301 -39.07 16.51 -26.00
N ALA A 302 -38.97 15.39 -25.28
CA ALA A 302 -38.03 15.19 -24.19
C ALA A 302 -38.23 16.20 -23.04
N VAL A 303 -39.49 16.53 -22.72
CA VAL A 303 -39.82 17.47 -21.64
C VAL A 303 -40.41 16.73 -20.43
N ASP A 304 -41.41 15.87 -20.63
CA ASP A 304 -42.05 15.10 -19.56
C ASP A 304 -41.77 13.61 -19.70
N ILE A 305 -40.98 13.06 -18.78
CA ILE A 305 -40.64 11.63 -18.75
C ILE A 305 -41.87 10.73 -18.74
N LEU A 306 -42.99 11.17 -18.14
CA LEU A 306 -44.22 10.39 -18.03
C LEU A 306 -45.03 10.35 -19.33
N ASP A 307 -44.72 11.23 -20.29
CA ASP A 307 -45.30 11.19 -21.64
C ASP A 307 -44.45 10.31 -22.60
N HIS A 308 -43.47 9.58 -22.07
CA HIS A 308 -42.58 8.72 -22.85
C HIS A 308 -42.36 7.35 -22.20
N ASP A 309 -43.04 7.04 -21.09
CA ASP A 309 -42.76 5.86 -20.27
C ASP A 309 -43.53 4.61 -20.68
N SER A 310 -44.42 4.71 -21.68
CA SER A 310 -45.16 3.57 -22.19
C SER A 310 -45.59 3.72 -23.66
N GLU A 311 -46.02 2.62 -24.28
CA GLU A 311 -46.57 2.64 -25.65
C GLU A 311 -47.91 3.41 -25.70
N GLU A 312 -48.62 3.48 -24.58
CA GLU A 312 -49.88 4.22 -24.45
C GLU A 312 -49.72 5.73 -24.62
N ASP A 313 -48.51 6.28 -24.45
CA ASP A 313 -48.23 7.70 -24.65
C ASP A 313 -48.19 8.07 -26.14
N CYS A 314 -48.04 7.06 -27.01
CA CYS A 314 -48.24 7.22 -28.44
C CYS A 314 -49.75 7.34 -28.74
N VAL A 315 -50.21 8.57 -28.95
CA VAL A 315 -51.60 8.92 -29.17
C VAL A 315 -52.02 8.59 -30.60
N ILE A 316 -53.20 7.97 -30.77
CA ILE A 316 -53.78 7.71 -32.11
C ILE A 316 -54.20 9.04 -32.75
N CYS A 317 -53.96 9.19 -34.05
CA CYS A 317 -54.41 10.38 -34.78
C CYS A 317 -55.92 10.63 -34.62
N ALA A 318 -56.30 11.90 -34.45
CA ALA A 318 -57.70 12.28 -34.46
C ALA A 318 -58.34 12.09 -35.85
N ALA A 319 -59.67 12.15 -35.92
CA ALA A 319 -60.40 12.13 -37.18
C ALA A 319 -59.85 13.14 -38.19
N GLY A 320 -59.94 12.79 -39.47
CA GLY A 320 -59.40 13.60 -40.57
C GLY A 320 -57.87 13.63 -40.66
N LYS A 321 -57.11 12.90 -39.82
CA LYS A 321 -55.64 12.87 -39.83
C LYS A 321 -55.09 11.44 -39.84
N TYR A 322 -53.89 11.25 -40.38
CA TYR A 322 -53.19 9.96 -40.46
C TYR A 322 -51.68 10.17 -40.29
N VAL A 323 -50.91 9.11 -40.06
CA VAL A 323 -49.44 9.15 -40.16
C VAL A 323 -48.87 7.80 -40.57
N ASP A 324 -48.07 7.81 -41.64
CA ASP A 324 -47.54 6.61 -42.32
C ASP A 324 -46.04 6.40 -42.11
N VAL A 325 -45.47 7.09 -41.11
CA VAL A 325 -44.08 6.95 -40.67
C VAL A 325 -44.03 6.65 -39.18
N GLU A 326 -43.16 5.73 -38.78
CA GLU A 326 -42.85 5.49 -37.37
C GLU A 326 -42.14 6.73 -36.80
N GLY A 327 -42.27 6.94 -35.49
CA GLY A 327 -41.53 8.01 -34.82
C GLY A 327 -42.14 9.41 -35.05
N ALA A 328 -43.42 9.49 -35.39
CA ALA A 328 -44.04 10.76 -35.77
C ALA A 328 -44.27 11.71 -34.60
N SER A 329 -43.94 12.99 -34.81
CA SER A 329 -44.20 14.08 -33.85
C SER A 329 -45.62 14.62 -33.92
N ALA A 330 -46.34 14.36 -35.02
CA ALA A 330 -47.66 14.92 -35.31
C ALA A 330 -48.32 14.14 -36.45
N CYS A 331 -49.65 14.17 -36.48
CA CYS A 331 -50.44 13.61 -37.58
C CYS A 331 -50.54 14.55 -38.79
N VAL A 332 -50.61 13.95 -39.97
CA VAL A 332 -50.83 14.62 -41.26
C VAL A 332 -52.33 14.72 -41.54
N ILE A 333 -52.80 15.90 -41.93
CA ILE A 333 -54.20 16.11 -42.29
C ILE A 333 -54.49 15.46 -43.65
N CYS A 334 -55.65 14.81 -43.77
CA CYS A 334 -56.15 14.31 -45.05
C CYS A 334 -56.25 15.46 -46.07
N ALA A 335 -55.76 15.24 -47.29
CA ALA A 335 -55.81 16.24 -48.35
C ALA A 335 -57.27 16.70 -48.62
N SER A 336 -57.43 17.96 -49.04
CA SER A 336 -58.75 18.55 -49.30
C SER A 336 -59.62 17.66 -50.20
N GLY A 337 -60.87 17.46 -49.81
CA GLY A 337 -61.81 16.56 -50.50
C GLY A 337 -61.74 15.10 -50.05
N LYS A 338 -60.96 14.80 -49.00
CA LYS A 338 -60.95 13.51 -48.32
C LYS A 338 -61.27 13.65 -46.83
N TYR A 339 -61.76 12.59 -46.21
CA TYR A 339 -62.13 12.50 -44.79
C TYR A 339 -61.72 11.16 -44.18
N LEU A 340 -61.62 11.11 -42.85
CA LEU A 340 -61.36 9.90 -42.06
C LEU A 340 -62.21 10.03 -40.79
N ILE A 341 -63.15 9.08 -40.57
CA ILE A 341 -64.21 9.21 -39.56
C ILE A 341 -63.88 8.54 -38.21
N ASP A 342 -62.84 7.71 -38.16
CA ASP A 342 -62.41 7.09 -36.91
C ASP A 342 -61.97 8.15 -35.90
N LEU A 343 -62.57 8.11 -34.71
CA LEU A 343 -62.34 9.07 -33.63
C LEU A 343 -61.19 8.59 -32.73
N ALA A 344 -60.03 8.34 -33.33
CA ALA A 344 -58.84 7.84 -32.65
C ALA A 344 -59.07 6.52 -31.88
N SER A 345 -59.88 5.63 -32.44
CA SER A 345 -60.25 4.36 -31.81
C SER A 345 -59.42 3.17 -32.31
N ASN A 346 -58.83 3.30 -33.50
CA ASN A 346 -58.02 2.26 -34.12
C ASN A 346 -56.86 2.82 -34.94
N ALA A 347 -55.63 2.68 -34.46
CA ALA A 347 -54.42 3.16 -35.14
C ALA A 347 -54.27 2.66 -36.58
N GLY A 348 -54.71 1.44 -36.89
CA GLY A 348 -54.65 0.88 -38.25
C GLY A 348 -55.68 1.44 -39.22
N LEU A 349 -56.47 2.43 -38.82
CA LEU A 349 -57.30 3.25 -39.71
C LEU A 349 -56.72 4.66 -39.89
N HIS A 350 -55.52 4.90 -39.38
CA HIS A 350 -54.80 6.16 -39.47
C HIS A 350 -53.34 5.95 -39.93
N ASP A 351 -52.98 4.77 -40.43
CA ASP A 351 -51.60 4.37 -40.72
C ASP A 351 -51.18 4.60 -42.17
N GLU A 352 -52.11 4.92 -43.07
CA GLU A 352 -51.80 5.21 -44.47
C GLU A 352 -52.64 6.36 -45.04
N VAL A 353 -52.10 7.06 -46.06
CA VAL A 353 -52.86 8.06 -46.84
C VAL A 353 -54.13 7.50 -47.51
N LYS A 354 -54.24 6.17 -47.63
CA LYS A 354 -55.40 5.49 -48.20
C LYS A 354 -56.60 5.46 -47.26
N ASP A 355 -56.38 5.62 -45.96
CA ASP A 355 -57.46 5.67 -44.97
C ASP A 355 -58.31 6.93 -45.12
N CYS A 356 -57.73 7.98 -45.69
CA CYS A 356 -58.44 9.17 -46.14
C CYS A 356 -59.34 8.84 -47.35
N SER A 357 -60.63 8.66 -47.07
CA SER A 357 -61.71 8.39 -48.01
C SER A 357 -62.15 9.64 -48.77
N ASN A 358 -62.53 9.53 -50.04
CA ASN A 358 -63.01 10.68 -50.82
C ASN A 358 -64.40 11.15 -50.34
N CYS A 359 -64.60 12.45 -50.18
CA CYS A 359 -65.92 13.03 -49.93
C CYS A 359 -66.84 12.78 -51.14
N THR A 360 -68.14 12.56 -50.89
CA THR A 360 -69.15 12.57 -51.95
C THR A 360 -69.19 13.92 -52.66
N ALA A 361 -69.39 13.92 -53.98
CA ALA A 361 -69.41 15.12 -54.80
C ALA A 361 -70.39 16.19 -54.24
N GLY A 362 -69.86 17.38 -53.94
CA GLY A 362 -70.61 18.49 -53.37
C GLY A 362 -70.57 18.61 -51.84
N LYS A 363 -69.97 17.66 -51.12
CA LYS A 363 -69.62 17.79 -49.70
C LYS A 363 -68.14 18.16 -49.54
N TYR A 364 -67.83 19.06 -48.61
CA TYR A 364 -66.45 19.48 -48.29
C TYR A 364 -66.31 19.63 -46.78
N LEU A 365 -65.16 19.21 -46.24
CA LEU A 365 -64.77 19.54 -44.88
C LEU A 365 -64.49 21.05 -44.81
N THR A 366 -65.10 21.74 -43.84
CA THR A 366 -64.96 23.19 -43.66
C THR A 366 -63.81 23.58 -42.74
N ASP A 367 -63.13 22.60 -42.15
CA ASP A 367 -62.01 22.77 -41.24
C ASP A 367 -60.84 21.81 -41.57
N ASP A 368 -59.80 21.87 -40.74
CA ASP A 368 -58.54 21.13 -40.79
C ASP A 368 -58.62 19.69 -40.21
N GLY A 369 -59.82 19.12 -40.15
CA GLY A 369 -60.09 17.82 -39.54
C GLY A 369 -60.42 17.87 -38.04
N THR A 370 -60.71 19.04 -37.44
CA THR A 370 -60.81 19.24 -35.99
C THR A 370 -62.23 19.45 -35.44
N ASP A 371 -63.25 19.73 -36.26
CA ASP A 371 -64.64 19.92 -35.79
C ASP A 371 -65.55 18.74 -36.18
N GLU A 372 -65.79 17.83 -35.22
CA GLU A 372 -66.65 16.63 -35.36
C GLU A 372 -68.04 16.93 -35.94
N THR A 373 -68.57 18.15 -35.78
CA THR A 373 -69.92 18.50 -36.24
C THR A 373 -70.00 18.79 -37.74
N LEU A 374 -68.84 18.88 -38.41
CA LEU A 374 -68.72 19.25 -39.82
C LEU A 374 -68.25 18.08 -40.71
N HIS A 375 -68.12 16.88 -40.13
CA HIS A 375 -67.57 15.67 -40.77
C HIS A 375 -68.66 14.63 -41.18
N ASP A 376 -69.86 15.08 -41.56
CA ASP A 376 -71.01 14.22 -41.96
C ASP A 376 -71.21 14.09 -43.49
#